data_AF-A0A5N9E5Q4-F1
#
_entry.id   AF-A0A5N9E5Q4-F1
#
_cell.length_a   1.000
_cell.length_b   1.000
_cell.length_c   1.000
_cell.angle_alpha   90.00
_cell.angle_beta   90.00
_cell.angle_gamma   90.00
#
_symmetry.space_group_name_H-M   'P 1'
#
loop_
_entity.id
_entity.type
_entity.pdbx_description
1 polymer ?
#
loop_
_entity_poly.entity_id
_entity_poly.type
_entity_poly.pdbx_seq_one_letter_code
_entity_poly.pdbx_strand_id
1 'polypeptide(L)'
;MPIEQFAPELSKIISTEEPILDLADGFGGDQGPCEGPLWWKEGGYLLFSDIHNNRRMKHTPGGDTTVFQEPTNRANGLTRDLQGRLVSAEHDSRR
;
A
#
# COMPACT_ATOMS: atom_id res chain seq x y z
N MET A 1 -14.30 2.24 -11.93
CA MET A 1 -14.11 3.71 -12.00
C MET A 1 -13.20 4.00 -13.18
N PRO A 2 -13.52 4.93 -14.10
CA PRO A 2 -12.66 5.23 -15.24
C PRO A 2 -11.44 6.08 -14.82
N ILE A 3 -10.35 5.98 -15.58
CA ILE A 3 -9.24 6.93 -15.48
C ILE A 3 -9.66 8.21 -16.22
N GLU A 4 -9.74 9.34 -15.52
CA GLU A 4 -10.10 10.63 -16.10
C GLU A 4 -8.84 11.41 -16.52
N GLN A 5 -8.87 11.99 -17.73
CA GLN A 5 -7.76 12.77 -18.26
C GLN A 5 -8.06 14.27 -18.25
N PHE A 6 -7.34 15.02 -17.41
CA PHE A 6 -7.43 16.48 -17.35
C PHE A 6 -6.38 17.20 -18.20
N ALA A 7 -5.28 16.52 -18.57
CA ALA A 7 -4.19 17.06 -19.39
C ALA A 7 -3.70 16.02 -20.43
N PRO A 8 -3.34 16.44 -21.67
CA PRO A 8 -2.94 15.51 -22.72
C PRO A 8 -1.69 14.68 -22.37
N GLU A 9 -0.82 15.16 -21.48
CA GLU A 9 0.42 14.51 -21.07
C GLU A 9 0.21 13.20 -20.29
N LEU A 10 -0.97 12.96 -19.70
CA LEU A 10 -1.28 11.69 -19.03
C LEU A 10 -1.09 10.49 -19.98
N SER A 11 -1.38 10.68 -21.27
CA SER A 11 -1.20 9.65 -22.31
C SER A 11 0.24 9.16 -22.47
N LYS A 12 1.23 9.92 -21.96
CA LYS A 12 2.64 9.51 -21.94
C LYS A 12 2.97 8.58 -20.76
N ILE A 13 2.06 8.46 -19.79
CA ILE A 13 2.23 7.67 -18.56
C ILE A 13 1.33 6.44 -18.60
N ILE A 14 0.05 6.60 -18.93
CA ILE A 14 -0.95 5.53 -18.93
C ILE A 14 -2.09 5.83 -19.90
N SER A 15 -2.68 4.79 -20.49
CA SER A 15 -3.92 4.91 -21.29
C SER A 15 -5.13 5.09 -20.37
N THR A 16 -6.12 5.88 -20.78
CA THR A 16 -7.41 5.95 -20.09
C THR A 16 -8.24 4.68 -20.25
N GLU A 17 -7.85 3.79 -21.17
CA GLU A 17 -8.46 2.47 -21.37
C GLU A 17 -7.86 1.40 -20.44
N GLU A 18 -6.77 1.71 -19.73
CA GLU A 18 -6.16 0.75 -18.81
C GLU A 18 -7.14 0.43 -17.67
N PRO A 19 -7.39 -0.86 -17.38
CA PRO A 19 -8.26 -1.23 -16.28
C PRO A 19 -7.64 -0.85 -14.93
N ILE A 20 -8.49 -0.38 -14.00
CA ILE A 20 -8.14 -0.37 -12.59
C ILE A 20 -8.21 -1.82 -12.09
N LEU A 21 -7.10 -2.32 -11.55
CA LEU A 21 -7.00 -3.68 -11.02
C LEU A 21 -7.24 -3.70 -9.51
N ASP A 22 -8.23 -4.48 -9.08
CA ASP A 22 -8.45 -4.77 -7.67
C ASP A 22 -7.48 -5.88 -7.23
N LEU A 23 -6.46 -5.51 -6.45
CA LEU A 23 -5.40 -6.44 -6.05
C LEU A 23 -5.80 -7.33 -4.87
N ALA A 24 -6.56 -6.78 -3.91
CA ALA A 24 -7.11 -7.49 -2.76
C ALA A 24 -8.11 -6.59 -2.00
N ASP A 25 -8.94 -7.20 -1.14
CA ASP A 25 -9.96 -6.52 -0.33
C ASP A 25 -9.89 -6.94 1.16
N GLY A 26 -10.79 -6.38 1.98
CA GLY A 26 -10.91 -6.76 3.40
C GLY A 26 -9.96 -6.07 4.37
N PHE A 27 -9.26 -5.01 3.95
CA PHE A 27 -8.30 -4.27 4.78
C PHE A 27 -8.80 -2.88 5.17
N GLY A 28 -8.30 -2.35 6.29
CA GLY A 28 -8.69 -1.07 6.87
C GLY A 28 -9.68 -1.19 8.03
N GLY A 29 -10.19 -2.39 8.32
CA GLY A 29 -11.23 -2.63 9.35
C GLY A 29 -12.54 -1.86 9.09
N ASP A 30 -13.40 -1.76 10.11
CA ASP A 30 -14.74 -1.14 10.00
C ASP A 30 -14.71 0.36 9.64
N GLN A 31 -13.57 1.02 9.84
CA GLN A 31 -13.44 2.46 9.64
C GLN A 31 -12.66 2.83 8.38
N GLY A 32 -11.88 1.89 7.81
CA GLY A 32 -10.82 2.24 6.85
C GLY A 32 -9.86 3.32 7.40
N PRO A 33 -8.83 3.72 6.65
CA PRO A 33 -8.35 3.17 5.39
C PRO A 33 -7.27 2.08 5.57
N CYS A 34 -6.97 1.35 4.50
CA CYS A 34 -5.65 0.78 4.29
C CYS A 34 -4.73 1.85 3.66
N GLU A 35 -3.49 1.97 4.13
CA GLU A 35 -2.62 3.11 3.81
C GLU A 35 -1.16 2.72 3.67
N GLY A 36 -0.32 3.71 3.34
CA GLY A 36 1.13 3.57 3.31
C GLY A 36 1.63 2.53 2.32
N PRO A 37 1.18 2.53 1.05
CA PRO A 37 1.69 1.61 0.06
C PRO A 37 3.18 1.84 -0.19
N LEU A 38 3.97 0.77 -0.13
CA LEU A 38 5.41 0.78 -0.37
C LEU A 38 5.85 -0.43 -1.21
N TRP A 39 6.34 -0.19 -2.42
CA TRP A 39 6.91 -1.25 -3.24
C TRP A 39 8.31 -1.67 -2.75
N TRP A 40 8.47 -2.95 -2.41
CA TRP A 40 9.74 -3.56 -2.03
C TRP A 40 10.39 -4.23 -3.24
N LYS A 41 11.16 -3.44 -4.00
CA LYS A 41 11.73 -3.83 -5.29
C LYS A 41 12.53 -5.13 -5.25
N GLU A 42 13.38 -5.31 -4.25
CA GLU A 42 14.29 -6.44 -4.14
C GLU A 42 13.57 -7.77 -3.92
N GLY A 43 12.35 -7.72 -3.35
CA GLY A 43 11.52 -8.89 -3.10
C GLY A 43 10.33 -9.02 -4.05
N GLY A 44 10.07 -8.02 -4.89
CA GLY A 44 8.95 -8.03 -5.83
C GLY A 44 7.58 -8.05 -5.18
N TYR A 45 7.38 -7.31 -4.08
CA TYR A 45 6.10 -7.26 -3.37
C TYR A 45 5.75 -5.85 -2.90
N LEU A 46 4.45 -5.59 -2.74
CA LEU A 46 3.89 -4.37 -2.16
C LEU A 46 3.68 -4.59 -0.65
N LEU A 47 4.18 -3.68 0.18
CA LEU A 47 3.77 -3.54 1.57
C LEU A 47 2.70 -2.47 1.70
N PHE A 48 1.78 -2.63 2.65
CA PHE A 48 0.83 -1.61 3.05
C PHE A 48 0.34 -1.86 4.48
N SER A 49 -0.27 -0.87 5.10
CA SER A 49 -0.78 -0.93 6.47
C SER A 49 -2.28 -1.18 6.48
N ASP A 50 -2.71 -2.23 7.17
CA ASP A 50 -4.09 -2.48 7.56
C ASP A 50 -4.29 -1.89 8.97
N ILE A 51 -4.51 -0.57 9.00
CA ILE A 51 -4.33 0.27 10.20
C ILE A 51 -5.18 -0.23 11.37
N HIS A 52 -6.48 -0.41 11.15
CA HIS A 52 -7.43 -0.71 12.23
C HIS A 52 -7.35 -2.16 12.72
N ASN A 53 -6.83 -3.08 11.90
CA ASN A 53 -6.51 -4.44 12.33
C ASN A 53 -5.10 -4.56 12.94
N ASN A 54 -4.33 -3.46 13.01
CA ASN A 54 -2.99 -3.41 13.60
C ASN A 54 -1.98 -4.35 12.91
N ARG A 55 -2.03 -4.39 11.57
CA ARG A 55 -1.21 -5.28 10.73
C ARG A 55 -0.50 -4.51 9.63
N ARG A 56 0.65 -5.03 9.23
CA ARG A 56 1.28 -4.72 7.94
C ARG A 56 1.08 -5.90 7.03
N MET A 57 0.60 -5.63 5.83
CA MET A 57 0.28 -6.62 4.82
C MET A 57 1.34 -6.64 3.72
N LYS A 58 1.46 -7.77 3.05
CA LYS A 58 2.31 -7.99 1.87
C LYS A 58 1.47 -8.56 0.74
N HIS A 59 1.40 -7.85 -0.38
CA HIS A 59 0.82 -8.36 -1.62
C HIS A 59 1.95 -8.73 -2.61
N THR A 60 1.91 -9.94 -3.14
CA THR A 60 2.87 -10.40 -4.17
C THR A 60 2.12 -10.54 -5.49
N PRO A 61 2.58 -9.92 -6.59
CA PRO A 61 1.89 -10.02 -7.87
C PRO A 61 1.65 -11.48 -8.29
N GLY A 62 0.40 -11.80 -8.63
CA GLY A 62 -0.02 -13.16 -9.01
C GLY A 62 -0.15 -14.15 -7.84
N GLY A 63 0.00 -13.69 -6.60
CA GLY A 63 -0.19 -14.49 -5.39
C GLY A 63 -1.09 -13.81 -4.37
N ASP A 64 -1.18 -14.42 -3.19
CA ASP A 64 -2.07 -13.94 -2.12
C ASP A 64 -1.47 -12.75 -1.37
N THR A 65 -2.37 -11.95 -0.79
CA THR A 65 -2.02 -10.96 0.22
C THR A 65 -1.93 -11.63 1.59
N THR A 66 -0.78 -11.50 2.24
CA THR A 66 -0.45 -12.17 3.51
C THR A 66 0.01 -11.19 4.58
N VAL A 67 -0.09 -11.56 5.86
CA VAL A 67 0.43 -10.73 6.95
C VAL A 67 1.95 -10.72 6.88
N PHE A 68 2.54 -9.52 6.86
CA PHE A 68 3.98 -9.31 6.94
C PHE A 68 4.45 -9.14 8.38
N GLN A 69 3.71 -8.35 9.17
CA GLN A 69 4.04 -8.06 10.57
C GLN A 69 2.77 -7.70 11.36
N GLU A 70 2.66 -8.24 12.57
CA GLU A 70 1.68 -7.84 13.58
C GLU A 70 2.24 -8.07 15.00
N PRO A 71 1.96 -7.18 15.98
CA PRO A 71 1.28 -5.89 15.84
C PRO A 71 2.17 -4.80 15.21
N THR A 72 1.57 -3.66 14.84
CA THR A 72 2.27 -2.53 14.21
C THR A 72 2.02 -1.18 14.88
N ASN A 73 1.40 -1.16 16.07
CA ASN A 73 0.96 0.07 16.76
C ASN A 73 0.08 0.97 15.88
N ARG A 74 -0.79 0.34 15.07
CA ARG A 74 -1.62 1.01 14.06
C ARG A 74 -0.77 1.91 13.16
N ALA A 75 0.30 1.34 12.60
CA ALA A 75 1.12 1.99 11.61
C ALA A 75 0.28 2.48 10.43
N ASN A 76 0.65 3.63 9.87
CA ASN A 76 0.00 4.26 8.73
C ASN A 76 1.01 4.34 7.57
N GLY A 77 1.64 5.50 7.36
CA GLY A 77 2.56 5.74 6.26
C GLY A 77 3.83 4.89 6.34
N LEU A 78 4.25 4.33 5.19
CA LEU A 78 5.47 3.55 5.03
C LEU A 78 6.38 4.22 3.98
N THR A 79 7.69 4.19 4.21
CA THR A 79 8.70 4.57 3.21
C THR A 79 10.02 3.87 3.48
N ARG A 80 11.08 4.19 2.73
CA ARG A 80 12.44 3.71 2.98
C ARG A 80 13.39 4.87 3.21
N ASP A 81 14.34 4.65 4.09
CA ASP A 81 15.47 5.57 4.21
C ASP A 81 16.52 5.32 3.10
N LEU A 82 17.57 6.14 3.09
CA LEU A 82 18.65 6.06 2.11
C LEU A 82 19.50 4.77 2.24
N GLN A 83 19.37 4.03 3.34
CA GLN A 83 20.01 2.72 3.53
C GLN A 83 19.07 1.58 3.11
N GLY A 84 17.87 1.89 2.62
CA GLY A 84 16.88 0.93 2.20
C GLY A 84 16.12 0.26 3.34
N ARG A 85 16.22 0.76 4.57
CA ARG A 85 15.48 0.25 5.73
C ARG A 85 14.06 0.80 5.72
N LEU A 86 13.11 0.02 6.25
CA LEU A 86 11.72 0.43 6.38
C LEU A 86 11.59 1.55 7.43
N VAL A 87 10.89 2.63 7.07
CA VAL A 87 10.45 3.71 7.95
C VAL A 87 8.93 3.67 8.00
N SER A 88 8.37 3.85 9.20
CA SER A 88 6.93 3.75 9.46
C SER A 88 6.48 4.84 10.42
N ALA A 89 5.32 5.42 10.18
CA ALA A 89 4.63 6.30 11.12
C ALA A 89 3.60 5.50 11.92
N GLU A 90 3.66 5.54 13.24
CA GLU A 90 2.83 4.75 14.16
C GLU A 90 1.83 5.63 14.92
N HIS A 91 0.53 5.35 14.78
CA HIS A 91 -0.52 6.12 15.46
C HIS A 91 -0.52 5.93 16.97
N ASP A 92 -0.45 4.69 17.46
CA ASP A 92 -0.63 4.41 18.88
C ASP A 92 0.61 4.79 19.71
N SER A 93 1.80 4.54 19.16
CA SER A 93 3.07 4.82 19.85
C SER A 93 3.57 6.26 19.67
N ARG A 94 2.99 6.99 18.71
CA ARG A 94 3.35 8.37 18.33
C ARG A 94 4.82 8.50 17.88
N ARG A 95 5.23 7.67 16.92
CA ARG A 95 6.61 7.58 16.39
C ARG A 95 6.65 7.58 14.87
#